data_AF-A0A955B8K0-F1
#
_entry.id   AF-A0A955B8K0-F1
#
_cell.length_a   1.000
_cell.length_b   1.000
_cell.length_c   1.000
_cell.angle_alpha   90.00
_cell.angle_beta   90.00
_cell.angle_gamma   90.00
#
_symmetry.space_group_name_H-M   'P 1'
#
loop_
_entity.id
_entity.type
_entity.pdbx_description
1 polymer ?
#
loop_
_entity_poly.entity_id
_entity_poly.type
_entity_poly.pdbx_seq_one_letter_code
_entity_poly.pdbx_strand_id
1 'polypeptide(L)' 'MNNPDKQNRERDSATLRVLGIFFLIMGSLVLAATYEAIGNVPAVIVSVISGLVLLGVGIGMIGFSWRLSRNID' A
#
# COMPACT_ATOMS: atom_id res chain seq x y z
N MET A 1 -27.60 -7.64 -18.99
CA MET A 1 -26.63 -8.74 -18.78
C MET A 1 -25.81 -8.41 -17.54
N ASN A 2 -26.06 -9.11 -16.43
CA ASN A 2 -25.23 -9.04 -15.23
C ASN A 2 -23.93 -9.79 -15.55
N ASN A 3 -22.82 -9.08 -15.74
CA ASN A 3 -21.56 -9.73 -16.10
C ASN A 3 -20.75 -9.94 -14.82
N PRO A 4 -20.77 -11.15 -14.22
CA PRO A 4 -20.18 -11.41 -12.89
C PRO A 4 -18.68 -11.06 -12.86
N ASP A 5 -18.00 -11.14 -14.01
CA ASP A 5 -16.59 -10.79 -14.17
C ASP A 5 -16.32 -9.30 -13.91
N LYS A 6 -17.25 -8.41 -14.28
CA LYS A 6 -17.13 -6.97 -14.03
C LYS A 6 -17.27 -6.66 -12.55
N GLN A 7 -18.26 -7.27 -11.88
CA GLN A 7 -18.50 -7.07 -10.46
C GLN A 7 -17.34 -7.59 -9.59
N ASN A 8 -16.74 -8.74 -9.95
CA ASN A 8 -15.54 -9.24 -9.27
C ASN A 8 -14.34 -8.31 -9.45
N ARG A 9 -14.12 -7.78 -10.66
CA ARG A 9 -13.02 -6.82 -10.90
C ARG A 9 -13.19 -5.50 -10.16
N GLU A 10 -14.42 -4.99 -10.03
CA GLU A 10 -14.72 -3.79 -9.23
C GLU A 10 -14.43 -4.03 -7.73
N ARG A 11 -14.82 -5.19 -7.20
CA ARG A 11 -14.55 -5.57 -5.81
C ARG A 11 -13.05 -5.76 -5.56
N ASP A 12 -12.32 -6.38 -6.49
CA ASP A 12 -10.87 -6.54 -6.38
C ASP A 12 -10.16 -5.18 -6.43
N SER A 13 -10.58 -4.30 -7.34
CA SER A 13 -10.09 -2.92 -7.44
C SER A 13 -10.27 -2.13 -6.14
N ALA A 14 -11.47 -2.22 -5.53
CA ALA A 14 -11.77 -1.56 -4.26
C ALA A 14 -10.93 -2.14 -3.11
N THR A 15 -10.81 -3.47 -3.04
CA THR A 15 -10.00 -4.16 -2.03
C THR A 15 -8.52 -3.76 -2.15
N LEU A 16 -7.99 -3.71 -3.36
CA LEU A 16 -6.59 -3.34 -3.63
C LEU A 16 -6.29 -1.90 -3.21
N ARG A 17 -7.25 -0.97 -3.41
CA ARG A 17 -7.15 0.42 -2.92
C ARG A 17 -7.11 0.50 -1.40
N VAL A 18 -8.04 -0.18 -0.73
CA VAL A 18 -8.11 -0.20 0.74
C VAL A 18 -6.81 -0.77 1.32
N LEU A 19 -6.32 -1.87 0.75
CA LEU A 19 -5.09 -2.50 1.16
C LEU A 19 -3.88 -1.58 0.91
N GLY A 20 -3.84 -0.88 -0.21
CA GLY A 20 -2.80 0.10 -0.51
C GLY A 20 -2.78 1.30 0.46
N ILE A 21 -3.96 1.81 0.85
CA ILE A 21 -4.08 2.88 1.86
C ILE A 21 -3.63 2.37 3.23
N PHE A 22 -3.99 1.14 3.61
CA PHE A 22 -3.56 0.53 4.85
C PHE A 22 -2.03 0.44 4.94
N PHE A 23 -1.39 -0.02 3.86
CA PHE A 23 0.08 -0.08 3.78
C PHE A 23 0.73 1.30 3.83
N LEU A 24 0.10 2.33 3.25
CA LEU A 24 0.57 3.71 3.37
C LEU A 24 0.55 4.20 4.83
N ILE A 25 -0.56 3.95 5.56
CA ILE A 25 -0.70 4.34 6.96
C ILE A 25 0.28 3.58 7.84
N MET A 26 0.43 2.27 7.63
CA MET A 26 1.41 1.46 8.36
C MET A 26 2.85 1.91 8.07
N GLY A 27 3.18 2.17 6.80
CA GLY A 27 4.49 2.67 6.41
C GLY A 27 4.83 4.01 7.06
N SER A 28 3.89 4.96 7.10
CA SER A 28 4.10 6.25 7.76
C SER A 28 4.24 6.11 9.29
N LEU A 29 3.47 5.22 9.91
CA LEU A 29 3.61 4.88 11.35
C LEU A 29 4.99 4.28 11.66
N VAL A 30 5.49 3.38 10.82
CA VAL A 30 6.84 2.80 10.98
C VAL A 30 7.92 3.87 10.87
N LEU A 31 7.80 4.81 9.93
CA LEU A 31 8.73 5.95 9.83
C LEU A 31 8.64 6.84 11.07
N ALA A 32 7.43 7.10 11.59
CA ALA A 32 7.25 7.88 12.82
C ALA A 32 7.84 7.16 14.05
N ALA A 33 7.65 5.85 14.16
CA ALA A 33 8.23 5.04 15.24
C ALA A 33 9.76 4.95 15.17
N THR A 34 10.35 5.18 13.98
CA THR A 34 11.81 5.20 13.81
C THR A 34 12.48 6.33 14.61
N TYR A 35 11.78 7.42 14.90
CA TYR A 35 12.31 8.52 15.72
C TYR A 35 12.60 8.10 17.17
N GLU A 36 11.86 7.12 17.72
CA GLU A 36 12.12 6.55 19.04
C GLU A 36 13.40 5.68 19.06
N ALA A 37 13.88 5.24 17.90
CA ALA A 37 15.02 4.33 17.76
C ALA A 37 16.36 5.03 17.49
N ILE A 38 16.43 6.37 17.54
CA ILE A 38 17.60 7.19 17.14
C ILE A 38 18.92 6.76 17.84
N GLY A 39 18.86 6.15 19.02
CA GLY A 39 20.04 5.62 19.72
C GLY A 39 20.61 4.30 19.17
N ASN A 40 19.93 3.65 18.23
CA ASN A 40 20.29 2.34 17.70
C ASN A 40 20.29 2.34 16.16
N VAL A 41 21.45 2.67 15.56
CA VAL A 41 21.65 2.81 14.11
C VAL A 41 21.11 1.62 13.29
N PRO A 42 21.39 0.34 13.60
CA PRO A 42 20.84 -0.76 12.82
C PRO A 42 19.30 -0.84 12.92
N ALA A 43 18.70 -0.53 14.07
CA ALA A 43 17.24 -0.50 14.22
C ALA A 43 16.59 0.63 13.40
N VAL A 44 17.26 1.79 13.32
CA VAL A 44 16.83 2.91 12.47
C VAL A 44 16.86 2.50 11.00
N ILE A 45 17.96 1.93 10.52
CA ILE A 45 18.11 1.52 9.12
C ILE A 45 17.01 0.51 8.74
N VAL A 46 16.79 -0.51 9.56
CA VAL A 46 15.76 -1.52 9.30
C VAL A 46 14.37 -0.87 9.25
N SER A 47 14.04 -0.02 10.23
CA SER A 47 12.73 0.64 10.28
C SER A 47 12.50 1.57 9.08
N VAL A 48 13.51 2.34 8.67
CA VAL A 48 13.43 3.19 7.46
C VAL A 48 13.19 2.34 6.22
N ILE A 49 13.97 1.27 6.02
CA ILE A 49 13.83 0.39 4.85
C ILE A 49 12.46 -0.27 4.84
N SER A 50 12.03 -0.86 5.97
CA SER A 50 10.72 -1.49 6.10
C SER A 50 9.58 -0.50 5.82
N GLY A 51 9.67 0.70 6.36
CA GLY A 51 8.71 1.76 6.12
C GLY A 51 8.63 2.21 4.66
N LEU A 52 9.79 2.42 4.00
CA LEU A 52 9.84 2.74 2.57
C LEU A 52 9.27 1.62 1.70
N VAL A 53 9.54 0.36 2.04
CA VAL A 53 8.97 -0.80 1.33
C VAL A 53 7.45 -0.83 1.50
N LEU A 54 6.93 -0.63 2.71
CA LEU A 54 5.49 -0.57 2.97
C LEU A 54 4.81 0.56 2.17
N LEU A 55 5.41 1.76 2.17
CA LEU A 55 4.93 2.89 1.37
C LEU A 55 4.96 2.55 -0.14
N GLY A 56 6.04 1.96 -0.61
CA GLY A 56 6.20 1.55 -2.02
C GLY A 56 5.16 0.52 -2.45
N VAL A 57 4.90 -0.49 -1.61
CA VAL A 57 3.83 -1.49 -1.84
C VAL A 57 2.46 -0.81 -1.84
N GLY A 58 2.19 0.07 -0.88
CA GLY A 58 0.92 0.80 -0.80
C GLY A 58 0.64 1.64 -2.05
N ILE A 59 1.63 2.43 -2.48
CA ILE A 59 1.55 3.23 -3.72
C ILE A 59 1.42 2.32 -4.94
N GLY A 60 2.17 1.22 -5.00
CA GLY A 60 2.10 0.25 -6.09
C GLY A 60 0.72 -0.39 -6.23
N MET A 61 0.09 -0.75 -5.12
CA MET A 61 -1.27 -1.29 -5.09
C MET A 61 -2.31 -0.26 -5.54
N ILE A 62 -2.21 0.99 -5.07
CA ILE A 62 -3.13 2.06 -5.51
C ILE A 62 -2.95 2.34 -7.00
N GLY A 63 -1.71 2.45 -7.47
CA GLY A 63 -1.39 2.67 -8.88
C GLY A 63 -1.83 1.52 -9.79
N PHE A 64 -1.66 0.27 -9.33
CA PHE A 64 -2.14 -0.90 -10.06
C PHE A 64 -3.67 -0.97 -10.11
N SER A 65 -4.36 -0.64 -9.02
CA SER A 65 -5.83 -0.51 -9.00
C SER A 65 -6.30 0.53 -10.01
N TRP A 66 -5.66 1.70 -10.07
CA TRP A 66 -5.98 2.73 -11.05
C TRP A 66 -5.76 2.26 -12.50
N ARG A 67 -4.67 1.54 -12.74
CA ARG A 67 -4.38 0.97 -14.07
C ARG A 67 -5.37 -0.13 -14.45
N LEU A 68 -5.77 -0.97 -13.49
CA LEU A 68 -6.74 -2.04 -13.69
C LEU A 68 -8.14 -1.46 -13.98
N SER A 69 -8.56 -0.44 -13.24
CA SER A 69 -9.81 0.28 -13.47
C SER A 69 -9.86 0.90 -14.87
N ARG A 70 -8.76 1.50 -15.34
CA ARG A 70 -8.68 2.12 -16.68
C ARG A 70 -8.73 1.11 -17.84
N ASN A 71 -8.45 -0.17 -17.59
CA ASN A 71 -8.57 -1.24 -18.59
C ASN A 71 -9.99 -1.87 -18.62
N ILE A 72 -10.89 -1.42 -17.74
CA ILE A 72 -12.28 -1.92 -17.65
C ILE A 72 -13.26 -0.94 -18.33
N ASP A 73 -12.91 0.34 -18.41
CA ASP A 73 -13.56 1.38 -19.21
C ASP A 73 -13.23 1.23 -20.71
#